data_AF-A0A834Y8B6-F1
#
_entry.id   AF-A0A834Y8B6-F1
#
_cell.length_a   1.000
_cell.length_b   1.000
_cell.length_c   1.000
_cell.angle_alpha   90.00
_cell.angle_beta   90.00
_cell.angle_gamma   90.00
#
_symmetry.space_group_name_H-M   'P 1'
#
loop_
_entity.id
_entity.type
_entity.pdbx_description
1 polymer ?
#
loop_
_entity_poly.entity_id
_entity_poly.type
_entity_poly.pdbx_seq_one_letter_code
_entity_poly.pdbx_strand_id
1 'polypeptide(L)'
;MTDNAMETCCKKELEEMGFFRIEIEAAKGFLAVLRSYLDSLCSNLRSHTITNVQSNDDKVSLLLKESFIDSFPSRDRPFMKLFVDTQLFSVHTDLVLSFIQKE
;
A
#
# COMPACT_ATOMS: atom_id res chain seq x y z
N MET A 1 -2.71 42.44 -36.50
CA MET A 1 -3.89 41.64 -36.13
C MET A 1 -3.46 40.22 -35.77
N THR A 2 -2.53 40.05 -34.81
CA THR A 2 -1.91 38.74 -34.51
C THR A 2 -1.57 38.49 -33.03
N ASP A 3 -1.71 39.46 -32.11
CA ASP A 3 -1.42 39.22 -30.67
C ASP A 3 -2.45 38.34 -29.96
N ASN A 4 -3.73 38.43 -30.36
CA ASN A 4 -4.82 37.78 -29.61
C ASN A 4 -4.86 36.25 -29.78
N ALA A 5 -4.34 35.73 -30.90
CA ALA A 5 -4.34 34.30 -31.17
C ALA A 5 -3.26 33.55 -30.34
N MET A 6 -2.11 34.18 -30.15
CA MET A 6 -0.99 33.59 -29.40
C MET A 6 -1.27 33.57 -27.89
N GLU A 7 -1.90 34.63 -27.36
CA GLU A 7 -2.32 34.70 -25.96
C GLU A 7 -3.44 33.70 -25.62
N THR A 8 -4.35 33.45 -26.57
CA THR A 8 -5.44 32.47 -26.40
C THR A 8 -4.93 31.03 -26.45
N CYS A 9 -3.91 30.74 -27.27
CA CYS A 9 -3.23 29.45 -27.33
C CYS A 9 -2.55 29.12 -25.99
N CYS A 10 -1.82 30.09 -25.43
CA CYS A 10 -1.09 29.92 -24.18
C CYS A 10 -2.04 29.75 -22.97
N LYS A 11 -3.19 30.45 -22.95
CA LYS A 11 -4.25 30.24 -21.94
C LYS A 11 -4.87 28.84 -21.99
N LYS A 12 -5.12 28.29 -23.18
CA LYS A 12 -5.62 26.91 -23.33
C LYS A 12 -4.62 25.88 -22.83
N GLU A 13 -3.33 26.04 -23.15
CA GLU A 13 -2.28 25.14 -22.66
C GLU A 13 -2.12 25.20 -21.12
N LEU A 14 -2.27 26.40 -20.53
CA LEU A 14 -2.25 26.59 -19.07
C LEU A 14 -3.46 25.96 -18.36
N GLU A 15 -4.66 26.03 -18.95
CA GLU A 15 -5.87 25.38 -18.42
C GLU A 15 -5.81 23.85 -18.54
N GLU A 16 -5.30 23.31 -19.66
CA GLU A 16 -5.08 21.86 -19.84
C GLU A 16 -4.01 21.32 -18.86
N MET A 17 -2.95 22.09 -18.58
CA MET A 17 -1.97 21.76 -17.53
C MET A 17 -2.57 21.78 -16.11
N GLY A 18 -3.54 22.67 -15.87
CA GLY A 18 -4.25 22.79 -14.59
C GLY A 18 -5.19 21.61 -14.31
N PHE A 19 -5.85 21.10 -15.36
CA PHE A 19 -6.74 19.95 -15.25
C PHE A 19 -6.00 18.68 -14.79
N PHE A 20 -4.89 18.34 -15.46
CA PHE A 20 -4.09 17.17 -15.10
C PHE A 20 -3.50 17.24 -13.68
N ARG A 21 -3.23 18.46 -13.18
CA ARG A 21 -2.78 18.66 -11.79
C ARG A 21 -3.86 18.26 -10.78
N ILE A 22 -5.13 18.59 -11.02
CA ILE A 22 -6.22 18.25 -10.08
C ILE A 22 -6.36 16.74 -9.95
N GLU A 23 -6.29 16.02 -11.07
CA GLU A 23 -6.44 14.57 -11.11
C GLU A 23 -5.23 13.87 -10.48
N ILE A 24 -4.02 14.37 -10.74
CA ILE A 24 -2.80 13.88 -10.07
C ILE A 24 -2.90 14.08 -8.56
N GLU A 25 -3.28 15.26 -8.08
CA GLU A 25 -3.34 15.53 -6.65
C GLU A 25 -4.45 14.73 -5.96
N ALA A 26 -5.60 14.53 -6.63
CA ALA A 26 -6.63 13.64 -6.13
C ALA A 26 -6.15 12.19 -6.05
N ALA A 27 -5.46 11.68 -7.08
CA ALA A 27 -4.89 10.34 -7.09
C ALA A 27 -3.83 10.15 -5.99
N LYS A 28 -2.95 11.15 -5.79
CA LYS A 28 -1.97 11.16 -4.69
C LYS A 28 -2.67 11.11 -3.33
N GLY A 29 -3.70 11.93 -3.14
CA GLY A 29 -4.48 11.95 -1.90
C GLY A 29 -5.12 10.60 -1.61
N PHE A 30 -5.76 10.00 -2.61
CA PHE A 30 -6.34 8.66 -2.51
C PHE A 30 -5.29 7.60 -2.16
N LEU A 31 -4.17 7.58 -2.88
CA LEU A 31 -3.08 6.64 -2.64
C LEU A 31 -2.47 6.81 -1.24
N ALA A 32 -2.36 8.03 -0.73
CA ALA A 32 -1.87 8.29 0.62
C ALA A 32 -2.81 7.71 1.69
N VAL A 33 -4.13 7.94 1.54
CA VAL A 33 -5.14 7.37 2.44
C VAL A 33 -5.13 5.84 2.37
N LEU A 34 -5.12 5.28 1.16
CA LEU A 34 -5.09 3.84 0.93
C LEU A 34 -3.85 3.22 1.57
N ARG A 35 -2.67 3.79 1.33
CA ARG A 35 -1.42 3.32 1.90
C ARG A 35 -1.45 3.36 3.43
N SER A 36 -1.88 4.48 4.02
CA SER A 36 -1.99 4.59 5.47
C SER A 36 -2.97 3.56 6.06
N TYR A 37 -4.08 3.29 5.38
CA TYR A 37 -5.03 2.27 5.80
C TYR A 37 -4.40 0.87 5.74
N LEU A 38 -3.76 0.51 4.64
CA LEU A 38 -3.09 -0.79 4.49
C LEU A 38 -1.96 -0.97 5.52
N ASP A 39 -1.15 0.06 5.75
CA ASP A 39 -0.09 0.04 6.76
C ASP A 39 -0.68 -0.20 8.17
N SER A 40 -1.85 0.39 8.47
CA SER A 40 -2.54 0.17 9.74
C SER A 40 -3.03 -1.27 9.92
N LEU A 41 -3.53 -1.90 8.85
CA LEU A 41 -3.94 -3.32 8.87
C LEU A 41 -2.74 -4.24 9.10
N CYS A 42 -1.56 -3.89 8.58
CA CYS A 42 -0.34 -4.67 8.70
C CYS A 42 0.43 -4.44 10.01
N SER A 43 0.00 -3.49 10.86
CA SER A 43 0.75 -3.06 12.05
C SER A 43 1.00 -4.17 13.08
N ASN A 44 0.12 -5.18 13.15
CA ASN A 44 0.21 -6.31 14.08
C ASN A 44 0.78 -7.60 13.45
N LEU A 45 1.33 -7.56 12.22
CA LEU A 45 1.89 -8.74 11.55
C LEU A 45 2.92 -9.50 12.41
N ARG A 46 3.76 -8.78 13.17
CA ARG A 46 4.80 -9.37 14.04
C ARG A 46 4.20 -10.28 15.12
N SER A 47 3.02 -9.95 15.64
CA SER A 47 2.32 -10.75 16.67
C SER A 47 1.75 -12.06 16.13
N HIS A 48 1.63 -12.18 14.81
CA HIS A 48 1.12 -13.37 14.11
C HIS A 48 2.21 -14.07 13.29
N THR A 49 3.47 -13.73 13.53
CA THR A 49 4.63 -14.32 12.86
C THR A 49 5.35 -15.28 13.79
N ILE A 50 5.65 -16.49 13.30
CA ILE A 50 6.58 -17.40 13.97
C ILE A 50 7.94 -17.26 13.31
N THR A 51 8.97 -16.95 14.10
CA THR A 51 10.36 -16.97 13.64
C THR A 51 11.02 -18.27 14.08
N ASN A 52 11.37 -19.13 13.12
CA ASN A 52 12.16 -20.31 13.35
C ASN A 52 13.65 -19.96 13.24
N VAL A 53 14.41 -20.19 14.31
CA VAL A 53 15.86 -19.95 14.36
C VAL A 53 16.56 -21.28 14.14
N GLN A 54 17.08 -21.49 12.93
CA GLN A 54 17.83 -22.71 12.62
C GLN A 54 19.28 -22.62 13.12
N SER A 55 19.94 -23.77 13.26
CA SER A 55 21.32 -23.89 13.74
C SER A 55 22.38 -23.27 12.83
N ASN A 56 22.00 -22.83 11.62
CA ASN A 56 22.88 -22.26 10.60
C ASN A 56 22.75 -20.73 10.47
N ASP A 57 22.20 -20.05 11.49
CA ASP A 57 21.85 -18.60 11.46
C ASP A 57 20.78 -18.19 10.43
N ASP A 58 20.19 -19.15 9.70
CA ASP A 58 19.02 -18.91 8.86
C ASP A 58 17.76 -18.72 9.72
N LYS A 59 17.32 -17.47 9.86
CA LYS A 59 16.03 -17.13 10.47
C LYS A 59 14.95 -17.18 9.38
N VAL A 60 13.99 -18.08 9.52
CA VAL A 60 12.79 -18.11 8.65
C VAL A 60 11.60 -17.59 9.45
N SER A 61 11.06 -16.46 9.03
CA SER A 61 9.84 -15.88 9.60
C SER A 61 8.63 -16.25 8.75
N LEU A 62 7.63 -16.89 9.35
CA LEU A 62 6.41 -17.35 8.69
C LEU A 62 5.18 -16.68 9.31
N LEU A 63 4.39 -16.00 8.48
CA LEU A 63 3.12 -15.39 8.89
C LEU A 63 2.02 -16.45 9.00
N LEU A 64 1.39 -16.53 10.16
CA LEU A 64 0.19 -17.35 10.38
C LEU A 64 -1.05 -16.60 9.89
N LYS A 65 -1.39 -16.76 8.62
CA LYS A 65 -2.50 -16.04 7.97
C LYS A 65 -3.82 -16.13 8.74
N GLU A 66 -4.21 -17.33 9.18
CA GLU A 66 -5.48 -17.50 9.89
C GLU A 66 -5.50 -16.81 11.26
N SER A 67 -4.38 -16.84 11.98
CA SER A 67 -4.23 -16.11 13.24
C SER A 67 -4.33 -14.59 13.02
N PHE A 68 -3.72 -14.10 11.94
CA PHE A 68 -3.79 -12.70 11.56
C PHE A 68 -5.22 -12.28 11.18
N ILE A 69 -5.93 -13.07 10.37
CA ILE A 69 -7.34 -12.81 9.99
C ILE A 69 -8.25 -12.81 11.22
N ASP A 70 -8.07 -13.78 12.13
CA ASP A 70 -8.92 -13.90 13.31
C ASP A 70 -8.72 -12.78 14.34
N SER A 71 -7.62 -12.03 14.24
CA SER A 71 -7.40 -10.83 15.05
C SER A 71 -8.39 -9.69 14.75
N PHE A 72 -9.01 -9.70 13.57
CA PHE A 72 -9.96 -8.67 13.15
C PHE A 72 -11.40 -8.97 13.61
N PRO A 73 -12.23 -7.93 13.82
CA PRO A 73 -13.66 -8.09 14.07
C PRO A 73 -14.33 -8.94 13.00
N SER A 74 -15.31 -9.77 13.38
CA SER A 74 -15.95 -10.73 12.45
C SER A 74 -16.52 -10.09 11.18
N ARG A 75 -16.95 -8.83 11.26
CA ARG A 75 -17.44 -8.04 10.11
C ARG A 75 -16.36 -7.83 9.05
N ASP A 76 -15.11 -7.66 9.47
CA ASP A 76 -14.00 -7.26 8.61
C ASP A 76 -13.21 -8.48 8.09
N ARG A 77 -13.39 -9.66 8.69
CA ARG A 77 -12.75 -10.92 8.28
C ARG A 77 -12.99 -11.33 6.82
N PRO A 78 -14.19 -11.17 6.22
CA PRO A 78 -14.39 -11.49 4.80
C PRO A 78 -13.50 -10.65 3.88
N PHE A 79 -13.32 -9.36 4.19
CA PHE A 79 -12.39 -8.50 3.47
C PHE A 79 -10.95 -8.97 3.69
N MET A 80 -10.56 -9.25 4.94
CA MET A 80 -9.21 -9.71 5.25
C MET A 80 -8.85 -11.02 4.54
N LYS A 81 -9.78 -11.96 4.45
CA LYS A 81 -9.59 -13.21 3.68
C LYS A 81 -9.22 -12.94 2.23
N LEU A 82 -9.94 -12.05 1.55
CA LEU A 82 -9.64 -11.66 0.18
C LEU A 82 -8.33 -10.87 0.08
N PHE A 83 -8.08 -9.98 1.05
CA PHE A 83 -6.90 -9.13 1.07
C PHE A 83 -5.59 -9.93 1.22
N VAL A 84 -5.55 -10.93 2.13
CA VAL A 84 -4.34 -11.74 2.35
C VAL A 84 -3.98 -12.68 1.20
N ASP A 85 -4.93 -12.87 0.27
CA ASP A 85 -4.77 -13.66 -0.95
C ASP A 85 -4.32 -12.81 -2.15
N THR A 86 -4.23 -11.48 -1.98
CA THR A 86 -3.73 -10.60 -3.04
C THR A 86 -2.21 -10.70 -3.19
N GLN A 87 -1.74 -10.55 -4.44
CA GLN A 87 -0.30 -10.47 -4.72
C GLN A 87 0.37 -9.27 -4.04
N LEU A 88 -0.35 -8.16 -3.90
CA LEU A 88 0.13 -6.98 -3.18
C LEU A 88 0.48 -7.32 -1.73
N PHE A 89 -0.42 -8.04 -1.05
CA PHE A 89 -0.20 -8.44 0.34
C PHE A 89 1.01 -9.37 0.46
N SER A 90 1.09 -10.41 -0.39
CA SER A 90 2.22 -11.36 -0.36
C SER A 90 3.57 -10.66 -0.47
N VAL A 91 3.73 -9.77 -1.47
CA VAL A 91 4.99 -9.03 -1.68
C VAL A 91 5.30 -8.12 -0.50
N HIS A 92 4.30 -7.44 0.04
CA HIS A 92 4.47 -6.56 1.19
C HIS A 92 4.90 -7.34 2.44
N THR A 93 4.23 -8.46 2.74
CA THR A 93 4.56 -9.28 3.91
C THR A 93 5.93 -9.89 3.80
N ASP A 94 6.34 -10.38 2.63
CA ASP A 94 7.69 -10.95 2.44
C ASP A 94 8.78 -9.89 2.70
N LEU A 95 8.55 -8.68 2.22
CA LEU A 95 9.44 -7.55 2.48
C LEU A 95 9.51 -7.23 3.98
N VAL A 96 8.38 -7.14 4.68
CA VAL A 96 8.34 -6.89 6.14
C VAL A 96 9.01 -8.02 6.92
N LEU A 97 8.73 -9.28 6.59
CA LEU A 97 9.32 -10.45 7.24
C LEU A 97 10.84 -10.50 7.03
N SER A 98 11.34 -10.05 5.89
CA SER A 98 12.78 -9.94 5.63
C SER A 98 13.48 -8.94 6.56
N PHE A 99 12.77 -7.90 7.04
CA PHE A 99 13.29 -6.98 8.04
C PHE A 99 13.27 -7.59 9.44
N ILE A 100 12.21 -8.32 9.79
CA ILE A 100 12.11 -9.01 11.09
C ILE A 100 13.22 -10.06 11.24
N GLN A 101 13.61 -10.73 10.16
CA GLN A 101 14.74 -11.68 10.17
C GLN A 101 16.10 -11.00 10.41
N LYS A 102 16.25 -9.72 10.10
CA LYS A 102 17.52 -8.99 10.25
C LYS A 102 17.70 -8.42 11.66
N GLU A 103 16.64 -8.28 12.43
CA GLU A 103 16.68 -7.99 13.88
C GLU A 103 17.02 -9.26 14.67
#